data_AF-A0A556QGS2-F1
#
_entry.id   AF-A0A556QGS2-F1
#
_cell.length_a   1.000
_cell.length_b   1.000
_cell.length_c   1.000
_cell.angle_alpha   90.00
_cell.angle_beta   90.00
_cell.angle_gamma   90.00
#
_symmetry.space_group_name_H-M   'P 1'
#
loop_
_entity.id
_entity.type
_entity.pdbx_description
1 polymer ?
#
loop_
_entity_poly.entity_id
_entity_poly.type
_entity_poly.pdbx_seq_one_letter_code
_entity_poly.pdbx_strand_id
1 'polypeptide(L)'
;MTAIQPVNTNTDHGFAFWSVATILFTAVLLTLAVRIPIPWLCMWVVAGGEFFALKLVTTIGLCRSAPAWRLVAYLTLWPGMNARGFLFHESAAVRRPTLTELVFALVKMALGLAAIFWAVIYLKTAPRLLTGWVGMVGIIFTLHFGALHLVSWLWRRNGFDAPPIMKVPVLAVSLADFWGVRWNVAFADSARRFVLLPLARKWGTQTAGAFVFLLSGLVHETVISFPARGGWGGPTLYFVIQGVGAWLEKTSFARMLHLRKGIGGRIFTIVVVVIPLPLLFHPIFVREVILPLIKFLNTHFL
;
A
#
# COMPACT_ATOMS: atom_id res chain seq x y z
N MET A 1 -30.91 18.29 15.79
CA MET A 1 -29.53 17.92 15.41
C MET A 1 -28.91 17.12 16.53
N THR A 2 -29.10 15.80 16.53
CA THR A 2 -28.47 14.89 17.49
C THR A 2 -27.01 14.74 17.09
N ALA A 3 -26.09 15.25 17.92
CA ALA A 3 -24.67 15.03 17.75
C ALA A 3 -24.42 13.51 17.71
N ILE A 4 -23.92 13.01 16.58
CA ILE A 4 -23.49 11.62 16.44
C ILE A 4 -22.29 11.47 17.38
N GLN A 5 -22.53 10.89 18.56
CA GLN A 5 -21.48 10.49 19.48
C GLN A 5 -20.46 9.63 18.70
N PRO A 6 -19.15 9.90 18.80
CA PRO A 6 -18.15 9.06 18.18
C PRO A 6 -18.32 7.65 18.76
N VAL A 7 -18.61 6.66 17.91
CA VAL A 7 -18.57 5.26 18.30
C VAL A 7 -17.20 5.02 18.93
N ASN A 8 -17.20 4.80 20.24
CA ASN A 8 -16.02 4.58 21.03
C ASN A 8 -15.48 3.18 20.65
N THR A 9 -14.72 3.08 19.56
CA THR A 9 -14.04 1.83 19.13
C THR A 9 -12.88 1.46 20.06
N ASN A 10 -12.93 1.93 21.31
CA ASN A 10 -11.83 2.01 22.25
C ASN A 10 -12.00 0.98 23.38
N THR A 11 -12.95 0.05 23.24
CA THR A 11 -12.99 -1.14 24.09
C THR A 11 -12.06 -2.19 23.49
N ASP A 12 -11.12 -2.72 24.29
CA ASP A 12 -10.15 -3.75 23.89
C ASP A 12 -10.82 -4.96 23.18
N HIS A 13 -12.10 -5.22 23.48
CA HIS A 13 -12.93 -6.24 22.84
C HIS A 13 -13.18 -6.00 21.34
N GLY A 14 -13.34 -4.74 20.91
CA GLY A 14 -13.55 -4.41 19.50
C GLY A 14 -12.31 -4.72 18.65
N PHE A 15 -11.12 -4.33 19.13
CA PHE A 15 -9.87 -4.59 18.42
C PHE A 15 -9.58 -6.09 18.27
N ALA A 16 -9.77 -6.87 19.33
CA ALA A 16 -9.56 -8.32 19.30
C ALA A 16 -10.52 -9.00 18.30
N PHE A 17 -11.81 -8.65 18.33
CA PHE A 17 -12.80 -9.22 17.42
C PHE A 17 -12.47 -8.96 15.94
N TRP A 18 -12.15 -7.71 15.59
CA TRP A 18 -11.84 -7.36 14.20
C TRP A 18 -10.52 -7.97 13.72
N SER A 19 -9.55 -8.15 14.62
CA SER A 19 -8.29 -8.84 14.31
C SER A 19 -8.55 -10.32 13.97
N VAL A 20 -9.34 -11.02 14.78
CA VAL A 20 -9.71 -12.43 14.53
C VAL A 20 -10.51 -12.55 13.23
N ALA A 21 -11.50 -11.68 13.00
CA ALA A 21 -12.30 -11.69 11.79
C ALA A 21 -11.44 -11.47 10.53
N THR A 22 -10.46 -10.56 10.58
CA THR A 22 -9.55 -10.31 9.46
C THR A 22 -8.63 -11.49 9.18
N ILE A 23 -8.13 -12.16 10.22
CA ILE A 23 -7.29 -13.37 10.08
C ILE A 23 -8.10 -14.51 9.46
N LEU A 24 -9.31 -14.76 9.97
CA LEU A 24 -10.19 -15.81 9.43
C LEU A 24 -10.57 -15.53 7.98
N PHE A 25 -10.91 -14.28 7.65
CA PHE A 25 -11.17 -13.87 6.27
C PHE A 25 -9.96 -14.14 5.37
N THR A 26 -8.76 -13.76 5.81
CA THR A 26 -7.52 -13.99 5.05
C THR A 26 -7.28 -15.49 4.83
N ALA A 27 -7.48 -16.33 5.85
CA ALA A 27 -7.34 -17.78 5.72
C ALA A 27 -8.33 -18.38 4.71
N VAL A 28 -9.60 -17.96 4.74
CA VAL A 28 -10.61 -18.39 3.77
C VAL A 28 -10.24 -17.90 2.36
N LEU A 29 -9.85 -16.63 2.21
CA LEU A 29 -9.42 -16.05 0.94
C LEU A 29 -8.27 -16.86 0.33
N LEU A 30 -7.24 -17.19 1.11
CA LEU A 30 -6.11 -17.99 0.64
C LEU A 30 -6.52 -19.42 0.27
N THR A 31 -7.42 -20.05 1.05
CA THR A 31 -7.95 -21.39 0.76
C THR A 31 -8.72 -21.44 -0.57
N LEU A 32 -9.41 -20.36 -0.92
CA LEU A 32 -10.08 -20.23 -2.22
C LEU A 32 -9.08 -19.87 -3.33
N ALA A 33 -8.18 -18.92 -3.08
CA ALA A 33 -7.23 -18.41 -4.05
C ALA A 33 -6.18 -19.45 -4.50
N VAL A 34 -5.83 -20.42 -3.65
CA VAL A 34 -4.90 -21.51 -4.00
C VAL A 34 -5.36 -22.31 -5.22
N ARG A 35 -6.69 -22.33 -5.47
CA ARG A 35 -7.32 -23.03 -6.60
C ARG A 35 -7.19 -22.26 -7.92
N ILE A 36 -6.73 -21.01 -7.91
CA ILE A 36 -6.54 -20.20 -9.11
C ILE A 36 -5.22 -20.61 -9.78
N PRO A 37 -5.25 -21.20 -10.99
CA PRO A 37 -4.05 -21.72 -11.63
C PRO A 37 -3.17 -20.63 -12.25
N ILE A 38 -3.72 -19.43 -12.48
CA ILE A 38 -3.03 -18.29 -13.09
C ILE A 38 -2.39 -17.44 -11.98
N PRO A 39 -1.05 -17.41 -11.81
CA PRO A 39 -0.41 -16.80 -10.65
C PRO A 39 -0.68 -15.30 -10.50
N TRP A 40 -0.62 -14.53 -11.59
CA TRP A 40 -0.91 -13.09 -11.53
C TRP A 40 -2.37 -12.78 -11.22
N LEU A 41 -3.30 -13.64 -11.66
CA LEU A 41 -4.72 -13.49 -11.30
C LEU A 41 -4.93 -13.82 -9.82
N CYS A 42 -4.29 -14.89 -9.32
CA CYS A 42 -4.27 -15.24 -7.91
C CYS A 42 -3.77 -14.07 -7.06
N MET A 43 -2.64 -13.45 -7.43
CA MET A 43 -2.11 -12.25 -6.78
C MET A 43 -3.14 -11.12 -6.70
N TRP A 44 -3.78 -10.76 -7.81
CA TRP A 44 -4.78 -9.69 -7.83
C TRP A 44 -6.03 -10.02 -7.00
N VAL A 45 -6.46 -11.29 -6.98
CA VAL A 45 -7.59 -11.74 -6.14
C VAL A 45 -7.23 -11.63 -4.66
N VAL A 46 -6.03 -12.07 -4.26
CA VAL A 46 -5.59 -11.95 -2.85
C VAL A 46 -5.41 -10.49 -2.45
N ALA A 47 -4.68 -9.70 -3.23
CA ALA A 47 -4.48 -8.27 -2.96
C ALA A 47 -5.80 -7.50 -2.90
N GLY A 48 -6.71 -7.77 -3.84
CA GLY A 48 -8.05 -7.19 -3.87
C GLY A 48 -8.87 -7.61 -2.65
N GLY A 49 -8.87 -8.89 -2.30
CA GLY A 49 -9.59 -9.41 -1.13
C GLY A 49 -9.13 -8.77 0.18
N GLU A 50 -7.82 -8.68 0.41
CA GLU A 50 -7.26 -8.03 1.59
C GLU A 50 -7.56 -6.53 1.61
N PHE A 51 -7.44 -5.85 0.47
CA PHE A 51 -7.86 -4.45 0.32
C PHE A 51 -9.34 -4.26 0.69
N PHE A 52 -10.23 -5.10 0.18
CA PHE A 52 -11.67 -5.03 0.46
C PHE A 52 -11.98 -5.34 1.92
N ALA A 53 -11.31 -6.31 2.54
CA ALA A 53 -11.46 -6.60 3.97
C ALA A 53 -11.10 -5.37 4.81
N LEU A 54 -9.96 -4.74 4.53
CA LEU A 54 -9.54 -3.54 5.23
C LEU A 54 -10.50 -2.37 5.00
N LYS A 55 -11.00 -2.21 3.77
CA LYS A 55 -12.08 -1.26 3.44
C LYS A 55 -13.30 -1.47 4.32
N LEU A 56 -13.81 -2.69 4.44
CA LEU A 56 -14.98 -2.99 5.26
C LEU A 56 -14.73 -2.63 6.73
N VAL A 57 -13.56 -2.97 7.25
CA VAL A 57 -13.17 -2.61 8.62
C VAL A 57 -13.22 -1.09 8.84
N THR A 58 -12.79 -0.30 7.86
CA THR A 58 -12.83 1.18 8.00
C THR A 58 -14.23 1.77 8.07
N THR A 59 -15.26 1.03 7.58
CA THR A 59 -16.67 1.48 7.54
C THR A 59 -17.48 1.08 8.78
N ILE A 60 -16.92 0.27 9.67
CA ILE A 60 -17.60 -0.18 10.89
C ILE A 60 -18.06 1.02 11.72
N GLY A 61 -19.34 1.00 12.12
CA GLY A 61 -19.97 2.08 12.88
C GLY A 61 -20.34 3.31 12.05
N LEU A 62 -20.07 3.32 10.74
CA LEU A 62 -20.38 4.43 9.83
C LEU A 62 -21.49 4.08 8.82
N CYS A 63 -21.67 2.80 8.48
CA CYS A 63 -22.59 2.37 7.42
C CYS A 63 -24.04 2.83 7.60
N ARG A 64 -24.54 2.89 8.85
CA ARG A 64 -25.93 3.27 9.14
C ARG A 64 -26.19 4.78 8.97
N SER A 65 -25.15 5.60 9.07
CA SER A 65 -25.28 7.06 9.03
C SER A 65 -24.86 7.66 7.69
N ALA A 66 -24.15 6.89 6.85
CA ALA A 66 -23.64 7.36 5.57
C ALA A 66 -24.68 7.24 4.45
N PRO A 67 -24.75 8.20 3.51
CA PRO A 67 -25.52 8.04 2.29
C PRO A 67 -25.06 6.81 1.49
N ALA A 68 -25.99 5.96 1.05
CA ALA A 68 -25.68 4.68 0.40
C ALA A 68 -24.74 4.82 -0.81
N TRP A 69 -24.96 5.83 -1.66
CA TRP A 69 -24.10 6.05 -2.83
C TRP A 69 -22.66 6.43 -2.46
N ARG A 70 -22.46 7.17 -1.35
CA ARG A 70 -21.11 7.50 -0.86
C ARG A 70 -20.42 6.28 -0.29
N LEU A 71 -21.17 5.40 0.36
CA LEU A 71 -20.65 4.13 0.85
C LEU A 71 -20.21 3.23 -0.32
N VAL A 72 -21.04 3.10 -1.35
CA VAL A 72 -20.69 2.36 -2.57
C VAL A 72 -19.46 2.99 -3.25
N ALA A 73 -19.48 4.30 -3.49
CA ALA A 73 -18.36 5.01 -4.09
C ALA A 73 -17.06 4.88 -3.26
N TYR A 74 -17.17 4.95 -1.93
CA TYR A 74 -16.04 4.69 -1.05
C TYR A 74 -15.49 3.29 -1.29
N LEU A 75 -16.34 2.26 -1.22
CA LEU A 75 -15.90 0.87 -1.31
C LEU A 75 -15.30 0.51 -2.68
N THR A 76 -15.79 1.08 -3.78
CA THR A 76 -15.44 0.63 -5.14
C THR A 76 -14.64 1.62 -5.97
N LEU A 77 -14.76 2.92 -5.72
CA LEU A 77 -14.20 3.98 -6.58
C LEU A 77 -13.15 4.85 -5.90
N TRP A 78 -12.90 4.66 -4.60
CA TRP A 78 -11.87 5.39 -3.85
C TRP A 78 -10.88 4.44 -3.16
N PRO A 79 -9.58 4.42 -3.54
CA PRO A 79 -8.57 3.55 -2.93
C PRO A 79 -8.14 3.93 -1.49
N GLY A 80 -8.57 5.08 -0.97
CA GLY A 80 -8.17 5.51 0.38
C GLY A 80 -8.92 4.77 1.49
N MET A 81 -8.32 4.75 2.69
CA MET A 81 -8.85 4.02 3.86
C MET A 81 -9.42 4.93 4.97
N ASN A 82 -9.54 6.24 4.72
CA ASN A 82 -10.21 7.17 5.64
C ASN A 82 -11.72 7.26 5.30
N ALA A 83 -12.50 6.29 5.77
CA ALA A 83 -13.95 6.24 5.55
C ALA A 83 -14.67 7.48 6.09
N ARG A 84 -14.33 7.91 7.31
CA ARG A 84 -14.98 9.05 7.96
C ARG A 84 -14.81 10.34 7.13
N GLY A 85 -13.58 10.64 6.72
CA GLY A 85 -13.28 11.81 5.89
C GLY A 85 -14.06 11.81 4.57
N PHE A 86 -14.06 10.68 3.87
CA PHE A 86 -14.73 10.55 2.57
C PHE A 86 -16.26 10.63 2.69
N LEU A 87 -16.85 9.96 3.68
CA LEU A 87 -18.32 9.82 3.80
C LEU A 87 -19.00 11.10 4.33
N PHE A 88 -18.40 11.78 5.31
CA PHE A 88 -19.10 12.82 6.09
C PHE A 88 -18.63 14.26 5.88
N HIS A 89 -17.63 14.52 5.01
CA HIS A 89 -17.15 15.88 4.73
C HIS A 89 -16.76 16.66 6.02
N GLU A 90 -16.21 15.96 7.02
CA GLU A 90 -15.81 16.57 8.30
C GLU A 90 -14.51 17.40 8.20
N SER A 91 -13.74 17.28 7.11
CA SER A 91 -12.50 18.04 6.90
C SER A 91 -12.79 19.45 6.34
N ALA A 92 -12.65 20.47 7.19
CA ALA A 92 -12.93 21.88 6.90
C ALA A 92 -12.07 22.56 5.80
N ALA A 93 -11.22 21.84 5.07
CA ALA A 93 -10.55 22.37 3.88
C ALA A 93 -10.06 21.23 2.96
N VAL A 94 -10.96 20.65 2.15
CA VAL A 94 -10.53 19.83 1.02
C VAL A 94 -9.72 20.71 0.07
N ARG A 95 -8.39 20.53 0.06
CA ARG A 95 -7.51 21.26 -0.86
C ARG A 95 -7.89 20.89 -2.29
N ARG A 96 -8.43 21.87 -3.03
CA ARG A 96 -8.69 21.73 -4.46
C ARG A 96 -7.41 21.32 -5.18
N PRO A 97 -7.45 20.30 -6.04
CA PRO A 97 -6.27 19.84 -6.72
C PRO A 97 -5.90 20.79 -7.86
N THR A 98 -4.62 20.92 -8.15
CA THR A 98 -4.11 21.80 -9.21
C THR A 98 -4.09 21.11 -10.57
N LEU A 99 -3.98 21.88 -11.67
CA LEU A 99 -3.72 21.31 -13.00
C LEU A 99 -2.33 20.66 -13.08
N THR A 100 -1.36 21.21 -12.36
CA THR A 100 -0.02 20.62 -12.23
C THR A 100 -0.08 19.21 -11.63
N GLU A 101 -0.90 18.99 -10.59
CA GLU A 101 -1.13 17.65 -10.04
C GLU A 101 -1.73 16.68 -11.06
N LEU A 102 -2.67 17.15 -11.90
CA LEU A 102 -3.24 16.35 -13.00
C LEU A 102 -2.16 15.95 -14.01
N VAL A 103 -1.39 16.92 -14.51
CA VAL A 103 -0.29 16.66 -15.45
C VAL A 103 0.70 15.67 -14.85
N PHE A 104 1.09 15.83 -13.58
CA PHE A 104 1.96 14.87 -12.92
C PHE A 104 1.35 13.46 -12.81
N ALA A 105 0.05 13.32 -12.59
CA ALA A 105 -0.62 12.02 -12.59
C ALA A 105 -0.56 11.37 -13.98
N LEU A 106 -0.88 12.13 -15.02
CA LEU A 106 -0.88 11.66 -16.40
C LEU A 106 0.53 11.29 -16.89
N VAL A 107 1.54 12.09 -16.57
CA VAL A 107 2.94 11.80 -16.92
C VAL A 107 3.42 10.51 -16.26
N LYS A 108 3.17 10.31 -14.95
CA LYS A 108 3.53 9.07 -14.25
C LYS A 108 2.84 7.85 -14.87
N MET A 109 1.56 8.02 -15.24
CA MET A 109 0.80 6.97 -15.89
C MET A 109 1.36 6.63 -17.27
N ALA A 110 1.67 7.64 -18.09
CA ALA A 110 2.26 7.46 -19.41
C ALA A 110 3.66 6.81 -19.35
N LEU A 111 4.51 7.21 -18.40
CA LEU A 111 5.81 6.57 -18.15
C LEU A 111 5.64 5.10 -17.76
N GLY A 112 4.65 4.80 -16.92
CA GLY A 112 4.33 3.42 -16.55
C GLY A 112 3.88 2.58 -17.76
N LEU A 113 2.98 3.12 -18.58
CA LEU A 113 2.50 2.46 -19.80
C LEU A 113 3.63 2.26 -20.81
N ALA A 114 4.52 3.24 -20.98
CA ALA A 114 5.69 3.12 -21.85
C ALA A 114 6.64 2.01 -21.38
N ALA A 115 6.87 1.88 -20.06
CA ALA A 115 7.67 0.79 -19.50
C ALA A 115 7.02 -0.59 -19.71
N ILE A 116 5.70 -0.70 -19.53
CA ILE A 116 4.96 -1.95 -19.84
C ILE A 116 5.08 -2.27 -21.32
N PHE A 117 4.88 -1.30 -22.20
CA PHE A 117 4.98 -1.46 -23.65
C PHE A 117 6.38 -1.94 -24.06
N TRP A 118 7.43 -1.34 -23.48
CA TRP A 118 8.80 -1.81 -23.66
C TRP A 118 8.96 -3.27 -23.21
N ALA A 119 8.50 -3.62 -22.01
CA ALA A 119 8.60 -4.99 -21.49
C ALA A 119 7.88 -6.00 -22.38
N VAL A 120 6.75 -5.60 -22.98
CA VAL A 120 5.98 -6.41 -23.92
C VAL A 120 6.75 -6.63 -25.23
N ILE A 121 7.29 -5.57 -25.85
CA ILE A 121 8.04 -5.66 -27.12
C ILE A 121 9.30 -6.51 -26.96
N TYR A 122 10.05 -6.28 -25.89
CA TYR A 122 11.35 -6.92 -25.66
C TYR A 122 11.24 -8.21 -24.84
N LEU A 123 10.04 -8.78 -24.68
CA LEU A 123 9.79 -9.98 -23.88
C LEU A 123 10.67 -11.17 -24.28
N LYS A 124 10.94 -11.34 -25.58
CA LYS A 124 11.72 -12.48 -26.13
C LYS A 124 13.22 -12.19 -26.27
N THR A 125 13.62 -10.92 -26.33
CA THR A 125 14.99 -10.50 -26.69
C THR A 125 15.79 -9.95 -25.53
N ALA A 126 15.14 -9.33 -24.53
CA ALA A 126 15.81 -8.83 -23.33
C ALA A 126 15.94 -9.91 -22.23
N PRO A 127 16.90 -9.77 -21.30
CA PRO A 127 17.01 -10.65 -20.15
C PRO A 127 15.73 -10.72 -19.33
N ARG A 128 15.27 -11.94 -19.02
CA ARG A 128 13.97 -12.19 -18.37
C ARG A 128 13.75 -11.37 -17.09
N LEU A 129 14.77 -11.26 -16.23
CA LEU A 129 14.64 -10.48 -14.99
C LEU A 129 14.52 -8.98 -15.28
N LEU A 130 15.26 -8.45 -16.26
CA LEU A 130 15.14 -7.05 -16.64
C LEU A 130 13.74 -6.76 -17.18
N THR A 131 13.23 -7.58 -18.10
CA THR A 131 11.86 -7.47 -18.62
C THR A 131 10.82 -7.49 -17.51
N GLY A 132 10.96 -8.42 -16.56
CA GLY A 132 10.06 -8.53 -15.42
C GLY A 132 10.11 -7.30 -14.50
N TRP A 133 11.31 -6.80 -14.18
CA TRP A 133 11.47 -5.60 -13.37
C TRP A 133 10.93 -4.34 -14.05
N VAL A 134 11.23 -4.14 -15.34
CA VAL A 134 10.69 -3.00 -16.10
C VAL A 134 9.16 -3.07 -16.20
N GLY A 135 8.61 -4.25 -16.47
CA GLY A 135 7.16 -4.47 -16.48
C GLY A 135 6.52 -4.17 -15.12
N MET A 136 7.10 -4.66 -14.03
CA MET A 136 6.62 -4.42 -12.67
C MET A 136 6.67 -2.94 -12.28
N VAL A 137 7.79 -2.25 -12.55
CA VAL A 137 7.91 -0.80 -12.34
C VAL A 137 6.87 -0.07 -13.17
N GLY A 138 6.65 -0.49 -14.42
CA GLY A 138 5.61 0.05 -15.28
C GLY A 138 4.21 -0.09 -14.70
N ILE A 139 3.86 -1.26 -14.16
CA ILE A 139 2.58 -1.51 -13.45
C ILE A 139 2.45 -0.60 -12.23
N ILE A 140 3.50 -0.50 -11.40
CA ILE A 140 3.50 0.35 -10.20
C ILE A 140 3.30 1.83 -10.58
N PHE A 141 4.00 2.33 -11.60
CA PHE A 141 3.85 3.70 -12.07
C PHE A 141 2.47 3.97 -12.66
N THR A 142 1.97 3.06 -13.49
CA THR A 142 0.63 3.17 -14.11
C THR A 142 -0.46 3.20 -13.06
N LEU A 143 -0.45 2.23 -12.14
CA LEU A 143 -1.53 2.05 -11.17
C LEU A 143 -1.33 2.96 -9.95
N HIS A 144 -0.28 2.74 -9.16
CA HIS A 144 -0.13 3.36 -7.84
C HIS A 144 0.20 4.85 -7.91
N PHE A 145 1.04 5.26 -8.86
CA PHE A 145 1.50 6.64 -8.98
C PHE A 145 0.68 7.48 -9.96
N GLY A 146 0.14 6.86 -11.01
CA GLY A 146 -0.69 7.49 -12.05
C GLY A 146 -2.17 7.43 -11.72
N ALA A 147 -2.78 6.25 -11.89
CA ALA A 147 -4.22 6.04 -11.78
C ALA A 147 -4.78 6.43 -10.40
N LEU A 148 -4.17 5.99 -9.29
CA LEU A 148 -4.67 6.38 -7.96
C LEU A 148 -4.55 7.88 -7.70
N HIS A 149 -3.54 8.54 -8.29
CA HIS A 149 -3.39 9.99 -8.18
C HIS A 149 -4.46 10.72 -9.01
N LEU A 150 -4.79 10.22 -10.21
CA LEU A 150 -5.89 10.72 -11.03
C LEU A 150 -7.24 10.55 -10.33
N VAL A 151 -7.50 9.39 -9.73
CA VAL A 151 -8.72 9.13 -8.94
C VAL A 151 -8.80 10.09 -7.74
N SER A 152 -7.71 10.31 -7.01
CA SER A 152 -7.63 11.31 -5.94
C SER A 152 -7.93 12.73 -6.46
N TRP A 153 -7.40 13.08 -7.63
CA TRP A 153 -7.66 14.36 -8.27
C TRP A 153 -9.14 14.54 -8.60
N LEU A 154 -9.78 13.53 -9.21
CA LEU A 154 -11.21 13.56 -9.56
C LEU A 154 -12.09 13.74 -8.32
N TRP A 155 -11.84 12.98 -7.25
CA TRP A 155 -12.62 13.10 -6.01
C TRP A 155 -12.43 14.46 -5.33
N ARG A 156 -11.19 14.96 -5.20
CA ARG A 156 -10.92 16.27 -4.59
C ARG A 156 -11.47 17.42 -5.41
N ARG A 157 -11.48 17.31 -6.74
CA ARG A 157 -12.13 18.30 -7.62
C ARG A 157 -13.64 18.38 -7.36
N ASN A 158 -14.25 17.25 -7.00
CA ASN A 158 -15.67 17.16 -6.63
C ASN A 158 -15.92 17.38 -5.12
N GLY A 159 -14.94 17.89 -4.36
CA GLY A 159 -15.12 18.30 -2.96
C GLY A 159 -14.96 17.20 -1.92
N PHE A 160 -14.45 16.01 -2.28
CA PHE A 160 -14.25 14.90 -1.34
C PHE A 160 -12.86 14.93 -0.68
N ASP A 161 -12.79 14.50 0.59
CA ASP A 161 -11.54 14.28 1.30
C ASP A 161 -10.84 13.00 0.82
N ALA A 162 -10.15 13.14 -0.31
CA ALA A 162 -9.48 12.06 -1.03
C ALA A 162 -8.02 12.43 -1.34
N PRO A 163 -7.15 12.58 -0.32
CA PRO A 163 -5.77 13.00 -0.52
C PRO A 163 -4.96 11.95 -1.33
N PRO A 164 -3.91 12.35 -2.06
CA PRO A 164 -3.10 11.40 -2.82
C PRO A 164 -2.54 10.27 -1.96
N ILE A 165 -2.65 9.04 -2.44
CA ILE A 165 -2.18 7.83 -1.76
C ILE A 165 -0.64 7.76 -1.71
N MET A 166 0.02 8.28 -2.76
CA MET A 166 1.48 8.38 -2.87
C MET A 166 1.88 9.87 -2.86
N LYS A 167 2.52 10.35 -1.78
CA LYS A 167 2.91 11.76 -1.61
C LYS A 167 4.40 11.99 -1.85
N VAL A 168 4.81 11.89 -3.11
CA VAL A 168 6.20 12.08 -3.58
C VAL A 168 7.23 11.35 -2.68
N PRO A 169 7.19 10.00 -2.59
CA PRO A 169 8.02 9.24 -1.65
C PRO A 169 9.53 9.43 -1.81
N VAL A 170 9.99 9.77 -3.03
CA VAL A 170 11.40 10.03 -3.35
C VAL A 170 12.00 11.25 -2.63
N LEU A 171 11.16 12.08 -2.00
CA LEU A 171 11.58 13.23 -1.18
C LEU A 171 11.70 12.89 0.31
N ALA A 172 11.49 11.62 0.70
CA ALA A 172 11.64 11.22 2.09
C ALA A 172 13.08 11.42 2.59
N VAL A 173 13.20 11.96 3.81
CA VAL A 173 14.49 12.14 4.51
C VAL A 173 14.64 11.23 5.73
N SER A 174 13.66 10.36 5.95
CA SER A 174 13.67 9.30 6.96
C SER A 174 12.70 8.18 6.56
N LEU A 175 12.88 6.98 7.10
CA LEU A 175 11.98 5.84 6.96
C LEU A 175 10.60 6.13 7.57
N ALA A 176 10.56 6.86 8.68
CA ALA A 176 9.30 7.31 9.27
C ALA A 176 8.49 8.23 8.34
N ASP A 177 9.17 9.13 7.62
CA ASP A 177 8.53 10.00 6.60
C ASP A 177 8.12 9.18 5.36
N PHE A 178 9.00 8.29 4.89
CA PHE A 178 8.70 7.41 3.75
C PHE A 178 7.46 6.54 4.01
N TRP A 179 7.49 5.68 5.04
CA TRP A 179 6.44 4.70 5.31
C TRP A 179 5.21 5.26 6.01
N GLY A 180 5.37 6.32 6.82
CA GLY A 180 4.28 6.88 7.62
C GLY A 180 3.50 8.00 6.94
N VAL A 181 4.09 8.70 5.98
CA VAL A 181 3.51 9.94 5.42
C VAL A 181 3.42 9.91 3.90
N ARG A 182 4.36 9.27 3.20
CA ARG A 182 4.49 9.41 1.75
C ARG A 182 4.13 8.19 0.93
N TRP A 183 4.49 7.00 1.41
CA TRP A 183 4.23 5.74 0.74
C TRP A 183 2.94 5.11 1.25
N ASN A 184 2.02 4.80 0.33
CA ASN A 184 0.77 4.11 0.60
C ASN A 184 0.03 4.64 1.85
N VAL A 185 -0.37 5.91 1.81
CA VAL A 185 -1.04 6.58 2.93
C VAL A 185 -2.33 5.87 3.35
N ALA A 186 -3.01 5.21 2.41
CA ALA A 186 -4.15 4.35 2.72
C ALA A 186 -3.81 3.26 3.74
N PHE A 187 -2.73 2.51 3.49
CA PHE A 187 -2.26 1.50 4.44
C PHE A 187 -1.71 2.15 5.72
N ALA A 188 -0.93 3.23 5.62
CA ALA A 188 -0.34 3.90 6.78
C ALA A 188 -1.41 4.39 7.78
N ASP A 189 -2.49 4.98 7.28
CA ASP A 189 -3.62 5.43 8.10
C ASP A 189 -4.31 4.25 8.81
N SER A 190 -4.58 3.18 8.07
CA SER A 190 -5.17 1.95 8.61
C SER A 190 -4.28 1.29 9.65
N ALA A 191 -3.01 1.07 9.34
CA ALA A 191 -2.04 0.46 10.25
C ALA A 191 -1.89 1.31 11.52
N ARG A 192 -1.85 2.64 11.38
CA ARG A 192 -1.82 3.56 12.52
C ARG A 192 -3.06 3.39 13.40
N ARG A 193 -4.25 3.46 12.80
CA ARG A 193 -5.53 3.44 13.53
C ARG A 193 -5.80 2.09 14.18
N PHE A 194 -5.61 1.01 13.44
CA PHE A 194 -6.05 -0.31 13.86
C PHE A 194 -4.96 -1.08 14.60
N VAL A 195 -3.68 -0.87 14.33
CA VAL A 195 -2.60 -1.68 14.94
C VAL A 195 -1.74 -0.83 15.88
N LEU A 196 -1.17 0.25 15.37
CA LEU A 196 -0.17 1.03 16.11
C LEU A 196 -0.75 1.68 17.36
N LEU A 197 -1.84 2.45 17.24
CA LEU A 197 -2.40 3.20 18.37
C LEU A 197 -2.91 2.29 19.50
N PRO A 198 -3.63 1.18 19.23
CA PRO A 198 -4.03 0.24 20.28
C PRO A 198 -2.84 -0.41 20.98
N LEU A 199 -1.82 -0.86 20.23
CA LEU A 199 -0.67 -1.57 20.81
C LEU A 199 0.34 -0.63 21.48
N ALA A 200 0.48 0.62 21.00
CA ALA A 200 1.42 1.58 21.57
C ALA A 200 1.13 1.90 23.04
N ARG A 201 -0.13 1.77 23.49
CA ARG A 201 -0.50 1.93 24.90
C ARG A 201 0.13 0.88 25.82
N LYS A 202 0.30 -0.35 25.32
CA LYS A 202 0.81 -1.49 26.10
C LYS A 202 2.31 -1.75 25.85
N TRP A 203 2.77 -1.59 24.61
CA TRP A 203 4.12 -1.99 24.18
C TRP A 203 5.04 -0.79 23.89
N GLY A 204 4.52 0.42 23.96
CA GLY A 204 5.22 1.63 23.52
C GLY A 204 5.24 1.79 22.00
N THR A 205 5.41 3.02 21.52
CA THR A 205 5.31 3.37 20.10
C THR A 205 6.39 2.71 19.22
N GLN A 206 7.58 2.45 19.78
CA GLN A 206 8.68 1.85 19.01
C GLN A 206 8.40 0.38 18.72
N THR A 207 8.12 -0.41 19.74
CA THR A 207 7.80 -1.84 19.62
C THR A 207 6.53 -2.07 18.80
N ALA A 208 5.48 -1.28 19.05
CA ALA A 208 4.26 -1.36 18.25
C ALA A 208 4.51 -1.00 16.77
N GLY A 209 5.42 -0.06 16.49
CA GLY A 209 5.84 0.26 15.12
C GLY A 209 6.61 -0.89 14.45
N ALA A 210 7.55 -1.51 15.15
CA ALA A 210 8.27 -2.69 14.64
C ALA A 210 7.31 -3.85 14.35
N PHE A 211 6.29 -4.04 15.20
CA PHE A 211 5.25 -5.04 14.98
C PHE A 211 4.38 -4.75 13.75
N VAL A 212 4.06 -3.47 13.48
CA VAL A 212 3.37 -3.08 12.23
C VAL A 212 4.18 -3.48 11.00
N PHE A 213 5.51 -3.30 11.03
CA PHE A 213 6.38 -3.74 9.94
C PHE A 213 6.38 -5.26 9.79
N LEU A 214 6.46 -6.02 10.88
CA LEU A 214 6.37 -7.48 10.83
C LEU A 214 5.05 -7.96 10.21
N LEU A 215 3.91 -7.41 10.68
CA LEU A 215 2.60 -7.71 10.10
C LEU A 215 2.51 -7.34 8.63
N SER A 216 3.08 -6.19 8.23
CA SER A 216 3.15 -5.80 6.83
C SER A 216 3.95 -6.82 6.02
N GLY A 217 5.05 -7.33 6.55
CA GLY A 217 5.83 -8.42 5.96
C GLY A 217 4.99 -9.66 5.68
N LEU A 218 4.23 -10.14 6.66
CA LEU A 218 3.36 -11.31 6.53
C LEU A 218 2.25 -11.10 5.49
N VAL A 219 1.65 -9.91 5.44
CA VAL A 219 0.67 -9.53 4.40
C VAL A 219 1.32 -9.46 3.01
N HIS A 220 2.60 -9.12 2.91
CA HIS A 220 3.27 -9.18 1.60
C HIS A 220 3.63 -10.62 1.21
N GLU A 221 3.84 -11.55 2.15
CA GLU A 221 3.97 -12.98 1.80
C GLU A 221 2.71 -13.53 1.14
N THR A 222 1.53 -13.16 1.64
CA THR A 222 0.23 -13.62 1.08
C THR A 222 -0.03 -13.06 -0.31
N VAL A 223 0.45 -11.87 -0.62
CA VAL A 223 0.27 -11.24 -1.94
C VAL A 223 1.39 -11.61 -2.91
N ILE A 224 2.62 -11.85 -2.45
CA ILE A 224 3.80 -12.02 -3.32
C ILE A 224 4.23 -13.49 -3.38
N SER A 225 4.62 -14.06 -2.24
CA SER A 225 5.19 -15.41 -2.16
C SER A 225 4.15 -16.49 -2.42
N PHE A 226 2.92 -16.31 -1.93
CA PHE A 226 1.83 -17.26 -2.07
C PHE A 226 1.41 -17.47 -3.54
N PRO A 227 1.11 -16.44 -4.34
CA PRO A 227 0.79 -16.64 -5.76
C PRO A 227 1.99 -17.15 -6.56
N ALA A 228 3.21 -16.74 -6.19
CA ALA A 228 4.45 -17.23 -6.81
C ALA A 228 4.80 -18.68 -6.42
N ARG A 229 4.13 -19.24 -5.41
CA ARG A 229 4.40 -20.57 -4.83
C ARG A 229 5.86 -20.76 -4.40
N GLY A 230 6.50 -19.70 -3.92
CA GLY A 230 7.91 -19.73 -3.51
C GLY A 230 8.44 -18.35 -3.12
N GLY A 231 9.69 -18.30 -2.66
CA GLY A 231 10.32 -17.06 -2.17
C GLY A 231 9.88 -16.62 -0.78
N TRP A 232 9.29 -17.55 -0.01
CA TRP A 232 8.84 -17.34 1.36
C TRP A 232 9.92 -16.74 2.26
N GLY A 233 9.52 -15.80 3.10
CA GLY A 233 10.39 -15.12 4.06
C GLY A 233 11.09 -13.88 3.49
N GLY A 234 11.17 -13.75 2.16
CA GLY A 234 11.77 -12.58 1.49
C GLY A 234 11.02 -11.28 1.82
N PRO A 235 9.72 -11.17 1.50
CA PRO A 235 8.89 -10.02 1.88
C PRO A 235 8.92 -9.73 3.38
N THR A 236 8.82 -10.75 4.23
CA THR A 236 8.87 -10.58 5.68
C THR A 236 10.19 -9.97 6.13
N LEU A 237 11.31 -10.52 5.67
CA LEU A 237 12.65 -10.01 5.99
C LEU A 237 12.84 -8.57 5.50
N TYR A 238 12.36 -8.23 4.29
CA TYR A 238 12.39 -6.86 3.78
C TYR A 238 11.74 -5.89 4.77
N PHE A 239 10.53 -6.17 5.25
CA PHE A 239 9.84 -5.26 6.17
C PHE A 239 10.43 -5.29 7.58
N VAL A 240 11.00 -6.40 8.04
CA VAL A 240 11.78 -6.44 9.29
C VAL A 240 12.98 -5.50 9.20
N ILE A 241 13.71 -5.49 8.07
CA ILE A 241 14.81 -4.53 7.82
C ILE A 241 14.28 -3.08 7.88
N GLN A 242 13.12 -2.79 7.30
CA GLN A 242 12.50 -1.46 7.41
C GLN A 242 12.19 -1.08 8.87
N GLY A 243 11.65 -2.02 9.65
CA GLY A 243 11.33 -1.83 11.06
C GLY A 243 12.57 -1.57 11.91
N VAL A 244 13.63 -2.35 11.70
CA VAL A 244 14.94 -2.14 12.36
C VAL A 244 15.52 -0.80 11.94
N GLY A 245 15.49 -0.44 10.65
CA GLY A 245 15.96 0.86 10.18
C GLY A 245 15.21 2.03 10.83
N ALA A 246 13.87 1.96 10.88
CA ALA A 246 13.04 3.00 11.49
C ALA A 246 13.22 3.09 13.02
N TRP A 247 13.62 1.98 13.65
CA TRP A 247 14.01 1.95 15.06
C TRP A 247 15.39 2.60 15.26
N LEU A 248 16.38 2.22 14.44
CA LEU A 248 17.75 2.76 14.48
C LEU A 248 17.77 4.28 14.32
N GLU A 249 16.92 4.85 13.46
CA GLU A 249 16.76 6.30 13.29
C GLU A 249 16.51 7.05 14.61
N LYS A 250 15.92 6.39 15.61
CA LYS A 250 15.55 7.01 16.90
C LYS A 250 16.66 6.93 17.95
N THR A 251 17.76 6.24 17.66
CA THR A 251 18.90 6.09 18.58
C THR A 251 19.70 7.40 18.73
N SER A 252 20.48 7.53 19.81
CA SER A 252 21.42 8.65 19.99
C SER A 252 22.48 8.68 18.89
N PHE A 253 23.00 7.53 18.49
CA PHE A 253 23.98 7.38 17.42
C PHE A 253 23.46 7.88 16.07
N ALA A 254 22.24 7.49 15.67
CA ALA A 254 21.63 7.96 14.44
C ALA A 254 21.34 9.47 14.44
N ARG A 255 21.03 10.03 15.62
CA ARG A 255 20.88 11.49 15.79
C ARG A 255 22.20 12.22 15.58
N MET A 256 23.30 11.69 16.13
CA MET A 256 24.65 12.23 15.95
C MET A 256 25.08 12.23 14.48
N LEU A 257 24.73 11.18 13.73
CA LEU A 257 25.01 11.06 12.29
C LEU A 257 23.99 11.76 11.38
N HIS A 258 23.04 12.52 11.95
CA HIS A 258 21.98 13.22 11.21
C HIS A 258 21.14 12.32 10.26
N LEU A 259 20.94 11.03 10.60
CA LEU A 259 20.25 10.07 9.74
C LEU A 259 18.73 10.29 9.58
N ARG A 260 18.18 11.37 10.15
CA ARG A 260 16.77 11.75 10.01
C ARG A 260 16.55 13.09 9.29
N LYS A 261 17.62 13.76 8.87
CA LYS A 261 17.55 15.10 8.28
C LYS A 261 18.56 15.26 7.14
N GLY A 262 18.25 16.16 6.23
CA GLY A 262 19.15 16.56 5.15
C GLY A 262 19.56 15.38 4.26
N ILE A 263 20.79 15.45 3.74
CA ILE A 263 21.33 14.49 2.77
C ILE A 263 21.61 13.13 3.44
N GLY A 264 22.15 13.12 4.66
CA GLY A 264 22.46 11.88 5.39
C GLY A 264 21.24 11.00 5.61
N GLY A 265 20.14 11.58 6.10
CA GLY A 265 18.88 10.85 6.24
C GLY A 265 18.26 10.41 4.92
N ARG A 266 18.42 11.20 3.85
CA ARG A 266 17.96 10.82 2.50
C ARG A 266 18.74 9.61 1.96
N ILE A 267 20.07 9.62 2.07
CA ILE A 267 20.91 8.49 1.66
C ILE A 267 20.54 7.24 2.47
N PHE A 268 20.46 7.37 3.79
CA PHE A 268 20.07 6.26 4.66
C PHE A 268 18.71 5.68 4.26
N THR A 269 17.70 6.53 4.06
CA THR A 269 16.35 6.11 3.62
C THR A 269 16.40 5.37 2.29
N ILE A 270 17.10 5.92 1.29
CA ILE A 270 17.24 5.29 -0.03
C ILE A 270 17.93 3.93 0.08
N VAL A 271 19.03 3.86 0.82
CA VAL A 271 19.79 2.61 1.02
C VAL A 271 18.91 1.55 1.65
N VAL A 272 18.24 1.86 2.76
CA VAL A 272 17.41 0.90 3.49
C VAL A 272 16.16 0.51 2.70
N VAL A 273 15.56 1.41 1.92
CA VAL A 273 14.37 1.08 1.11
C VAL A 273 14.75 0.32 -0.16
N VAL A 274 15.78 0.76 -0.89
CA VAL A 274 16.05 0.31 -2.26
C VAL A 274 16.92 -0.94 -2.31
N ILE A 275 18.00 -1.02 -1.54
CA ILE A 275 18.92 -2.15 -1.59
C ILE A 275 18.23 -3.49 -1.30
N PRO A 276 17.36 -3.63 -0.28
CA PRO A 276 16.72 -4.91 0.00
C PRO A 276 15.50 -5.19 -0.88
N LEU A 277 15.15 -4.35 -1.86
CA LEU A 277 14.00 -4.60 -2.76
C LEU A 277 13.98 -5.99 -3.42
N PRO A 278 15.11 -6.61 -3.79
CA PRO A 278 15.11 -7.98 -4.29
C PRO A 278 14.62 -9.04 -3.28
N LEU A 279 14.56 -8.73 -1.98
CA LEU A 279 13.90 -9.59 -0.99
C LEU A 279 12.37 -9.49 -1.12
N LEU A 280 11.85 -8.26 -1.28
CA LEU A 280 10.43 -8.01 -1.45
C LEU A 280 9.92 -8.57 -2.79
N PHE A 281 10.60 -8.26 -3.88
CA PHE A 281 10.27 -8.73 -5.22
C PHE A 281 11.29 -9.78 -5.67
N HIS A 282 11.28 -10.92 -4.99
CA HIS A 282 12.22 -12.00 -5.23
C HIS A 282 12.14 -12.55 -6.68
N PRO A 283 13.23 -13.11 -7.22
CA PRO A 283 13.27 -13.57 -8.62
C PRO A 283 12.18 -14.57 -9.01
N ILE A 284 11.71 -15.38 -8.06
CA ILE A 284 10.59 -16.33 -8.30
C ILE A 284 9.30 -15.56 -8.58
N PHE A 285 8.96 -14.52 -7.80
CA PHE A 285 7.78 -13.69 -8.05
C PHE A 285 7.84 -13.01 -9.43
N VAL A 286 9.01 -12.44 -9.76
CA VAL A 286 9.21 -11.79 -11.07
C VAL A 286 9.00 -12.79 -12.21
N ARG A 287 9.50 -14.03 -12.07
CA ARG A 287 9.42 -15.06 -13.12
C ARG A 287 8.07 -15.76 -13.23
N GLU A 288 7.42 -16.03 -12.10
CA GLU A 288 6.20 -16.85 -12.05
C GLU A 288 4.92 -16.02 -12.04
N VAL A 289 5.00 -14.74 -11.66
CA VAL A 289 3.84 -13.85 -11.58
C VAL A 289 3.92 -12.73 -12.62
N ILE A 290 4.99 -11.93 -12.57
CA ILE A 290 5.08 -10.74 -13.43
C ILE A 290 5.30 -11.11 -14.90
N LEU A 291 6.27 -11.98 -15.23
CA LEU A 291 6.53 -12.35 -16.62
C LEU A 291 5.33 -13.02 -17.31
N PRO A 292 4.56 -13.92 -16.68
CA PRO A 292 3.34 -14.46 -17.26
C PRO A 292 2.27 -13.40 -17.53
N LEU A 293 2.17 -12.35 -16.69
CA LEU A 293 1.31 -11.20 -16.95
C LEU A 293 1.80 -10.43 -18.20
N ILE A 294 3.10 -10.13 -18.31
CA ILE A 294 3.66 -9.46 -19.49
C ILE A 294 3.46 -10.31 -20.75
N LYS A 295 3.62 -11.63 -20.65
CA LYS A 295 3.32 -12.58 -21.74
C LYS A 295 1.85 -12.54 -22.14
N PHE A 296 0.94 -12.52 -21.18
CA PHE A 296 -0.49 -12.38 -21.44
C PHE A 296 -0.78 -11.10 -22.23
N LEU A 297 -0.20 -9.96 -21.81
CA LEU A 297 -0.34 -8.69 -22.52
C LEU A 297 0.23 -8.75 -23.93
N ASN A 298 1.41 -9.36 -24.11
CA ASN A 298 2.04 -9.54 -25.40
C ASN A 298 1.20 -10.37 -26.38
N THR A 299 0.45 -11.36 -25.90
CA THR A 299 -0.35 -12.25 -26.77
C THR A 299 -1.73 -11.69 -27.13
N HIS A 300 -2.27 -10.75 -26.34
CA HIS A 300 -3.64 -10.25 -26.53
C HIS A 300 -3.72 -8.81 -27.04
N PHE A 301 -2.63 -8.04 -26.95
CA PHE A 301 -2.62 -6.62 -27.34
C PHE A 301 -1.56 -6.26 -28.39
N LEU A 302 -0.72 -7.22 -28.79
CA LEU A 302 0.21 -7.15 -29.93
C LEU A 302 0.14 -8.47 -30.71
#